data_AF-B7PS35-F1
#
_entry.id   AF-B7PS35-F1
#
_cell.length_a   1.000
_cell.length_b   1.000
_cell.length_c   1.000
_cell.angle_alpha   90.00
_cell.angle_beta   90.00
_cell.angle_gamma   90.00
#
_symmetry.space_group_name_H-M   'P 1'
#
loop_
_entity.id
_entity.type
_entity.pdbx_description
1 polymer ?
#
loop_
_entity_poly.entity_id
_entity_poly.type
_entity_poly.pdbx_seq_one_letter_code
_entity_poly.pdbx_strand_id
1 'polypeptide(L)'
;MRAVIGALMYILFAFCFASNEVFEKYPKNVGSDEKLITVAFVLAGFDNADVNMKSDVGVWLLDSYDEAADKLSKELQVQLKFEITDIQHAPPALTEEIAYRTVGGQMHGPTILDAVKNTYKKHLNPDIISVITKDKFYDDKFNNKIGFSGFTTLCEDMVPILLTFNSDIEDDVDATATLLSKLIESSLDPVKWKESGPRKDYFE
;
A
#
# COMPACT_ATOMS: atom_id res chain seq x y z
N MET A 1 -59.79 5.54 34.63
CA MET A 1 -58.85 4.44 34.93
C MET A 1 -58.15 4.09 33.62
N ARG A 2 -56.83 4.34 33.57
CA ARG A 2 -55.80 3.77 32.67
C ARG A 2 -56.22 3.22 31.29
N ALA A 3 -55.77 3.88 30.23
CA ALA A 3 -55.17 3.20 29.08
C ALA A 3 -54.13 4.13 28.45
N VAL A 4 -52.87 3.76 28.61
CA VAL A 4 -51.69 4.37 27.98
C VAL A 4 -51.24 3.37 26.91
N ILE A 5 -50.44 3.86 25.96
CA ILE A 5 -49.50 3.12 25.08
C ILE A 5 -50.16 2.65 23.77
N GLY A 6 -49.66 2.98 22.58
CA GLY A 6 -48.37 3.58 22.24
C GLY A 6 -48.34 4.13 20.82
N ALA A 7 -47.53 5.17 20.64
CA ALA A 7 -47.15 5.69 19.35
C ALA A 7 -46.21 4.68 18.67
N LEU A 8 -46.59 4.21 17.49
CA LEU A 8 -45.77 3.34 16.67
C LEU A 8 -45.17 4.19 15.54
N MET A 9 -43.99 4.79 15.78
CA MET A 9 -43.19 5.40 14.72
C MET A 9 -42.43 4.29 13.99
N TYR A 10 -42.90 3.93 12.79
CA TYR A 10 -42.08 3.19 11.84
C TYR A 10 -41.18 4.18 11.09
N ILE A 11 -39.95 4.35 11.59
CA ILE A 11 -38.87 4.96 10.81
C ILE A 11 -38.24 3.82 10.00
N LEU A 12 -38.60 3.72 8.73
CA LEU A 12 -37.90 2.88 7.76
C LEU A 12 -36.59 3.60 7.37
N PHE A 13 -35.52 3.35 8.12
CA PHE A 13 -34.16 3.62 7.63
C PHE A 13 -33.74 2.47 6.72
N ALA A 14 -34.14 2.55 5.45
CA ALA A 14 -33.48 1.81 4.38
C ALA A 14 -32.28 2.65 3.90
N PHE A 15 -31.24 2.74 4.72
CA PHE A 15 -29.92 3.14 4.22
C PHE A 15 -29.29 1.92 3.54
N CYS A 16 -29.68 1.69 2.29
CA CYS A 16 -28.79 1.02 1.36
C CYS A 16 -27.65 2.00 1.07
N PHE A 17 -26.63 2.02 1.93
CA PHE A 17 -25.32 2.46 1.51
C PHE A 17 -24.80 1.39 0.54
N ALA A 18 -25.21 1.50 -0.73
CA ALA A 18 -24.28 1.15 -1.79
C ALA A 18 -23.19 2.21 -1.71
N SER A 19 -22.17 1.96 -0.88
CA SER A 19 -20.89 2.64 -1.03
C SER A 19 -20.37 2.21 -2.39
N ASN A 20 -20.72 2.97 -3.42
CA ASN A 20 -19.80 3.11 -4.53
C ASN A 20 -18.52 3.57 -3.85
N GLU A 21 -17.48 2.73 -3.85
CA GLU A 21 -16.14 3.14 -3.45
C GLU A 21 -15.75 4.27 -4.41
N VAL A 22 -16.07 5.49 -3.99
CA VAL A 22 -15.72 6.70 -4.71
C VAL A 22 -14.27 6.92 -4.33
N PHE A 23 -13.39 6.37 -5.16
CA PHE A 23 -11.99 6.73 -5.24
C PHE A 23 -11.85 8.24 -5.06
N GLU A 24 -11.33 8.67 -3.92
CA GLU A 24 -10.92 10.06 -3.79
C GLU A 24 -9.79 10.28 -4.81
N LYS A 25 -10.06 11.15 -5.77
CA LYS A 25 -9.08 11.54 -6.77
C LYS A 25 -8.11 12.49 -6.08
N TYR A 26 -6.95 11.97 -5.68
CA TYR A 26 -5.95 12.72 -4.94
C TYR A 26 -5.42 13.93 -5.74
N PRO A 27 -5.12 15.05 -5.06
CA PRO A 27 -4.66 16.26 -5.71
C PRO A 27 -3.34 15.99 -6.45
N LYS A 28 -3.30 16.41 -7.72
CA LYS A 28 -2.08 16.29 -8.53
C LYS A 28 -0.99 17.20 -7.96
N ASN A 29 0.26 16.76 -8.02
CA ASN A 29 1.46 17.47 -7.58
C ASN A 29 1.84 18.72 -8.41
N VAL A 30 0.95 19.20 -9.26
CA VAL A 30 1.19 20.29 -10.21
C VAL A 30 1.58 21.56 -9.47
N GLY A 31 2.81 22.02 -9.67
CA GLY A 31 3.33 23.26 -9.07
C GLY A 31 3.61 23.19 -7.56
N SER A 32 3.50 22.01 -6.93
CA SER A 32 3.89 21.82 -5.52
C SER A 32 5.40 21.60 -5.39
N ASP A 33 6.02 22.21 -4.37
CA ASP A 33 7.43 21.97 -4.03
C ASP A 33 7.64 20.66 -3.27
N GLU A 34 6.67 20.27 -2.44
CA GLU A 34 6.58 18.93 -1.83
C GLU A 34 5.72 18.03 -2.73
N LYS A 35 6.23 16.85 -3.09
CA LYS A 35 5.55 15.89 -3.96
C LYS A 35 4.95 14.79 -3.11
N LEU A 36 3.63 14.66 -3.16
CA LEU A 36 2.86 13.65 -2.46
C LEU A 36 2.81 12.38 -3.31
N ILE A 37 3.05 11.24 -2.67
CA ILE A 37 2.87 9.91 -3.26
C ILE A 37 1.88 9.17 -2.37
N THR A 38 0.76 8.77 -2.95
CA THR A 38 -0.32 8.10 -2.22
C THR A 38 -0.04 6.61 -2.06
N VAL A 39 -0.28 6.08 -0.87
CA VAL A 39 -0.03 4.69 -0.51
C VAL A 39 -1.28 4.09 0.10
N ALA A 40 -1.68 2.90 -0.35
CA ALA A 40 -2.69 2.08 0.33
C ALA A 40 -2.04 0.79 0.85
N PHE A 41 -2.42 0.36 2.05
CA PHE A 41 -1.93 -0.86 2.68
C PHE A 41 -2.96 -1.98 2.57
N VAL A 42 -2.47 -3.17 2.20
CA VAL A 42 -3.28 -4.37 2.07
C VAL A 42 -2.64 -5.48 2.89
N LEU A 43 -3.32 -5.91 3.95
CA LEU A 43 -2.81 -6.92 4.87
C LEU A 43 -3.36 -8.31 4.51
N ALA A 44 -2.48 -9.25 4.19
CA ALA A 44 -2.82 -10.65 3.91
C ALA A 44 -2.31 -11.59 5.02
N GLY A 45 -3.22 -12.35 5.64
CA GLY A 45 -2.89 -13.26 6.75
C GLY A 45 -2.85 -12.59 8.15
N PHE A 46 -3.56 -11.47 8.28
CA PHE A 46 -3.67 -10.68 9.51
C PHE A 46 -5.10 -10.68 10.05
N ASP A 47 -5.24 -10.46 11.36
CA ASP A 47 -6.54 -10.40 12.02
C ASP A 47 -7.18 -9.02 11.84
N ASN A 48 -8.49 -8.91 12.08
CA ASN A 48 -9.22 -7.64 11.94
C ASN A 48 -8.67 -6.51 12.83
N ALA A 49 -8.02 -6.85 13.95
CA ALA A 49 -7.43 -5.86 14.85
C ALA A 49 -6.16 -5.22 14.25
N ASP A 50 -5.48 -5.93 13.35
CA ASP A 50 -4.24 -5.48 12.71
C ASP A 50 -4.49 -4.45 11.61
N VAL A 51 -5.68 -4.49 10.98
CA VAL A 51 -6.13 -3.54 9.94
C VAL A 51 -6.56 -2.23 10.60
N ASN A 52 -5.59 -1.57 11.19
CA ASN A 52 -5.72 -0.35 11.93
C ASN A 52 -4.34 0.31 12.02
N MET A 53 -4.23 1.60 11.70
CA MET A 53 -2.96 2.32 11.80
C MET A 53 -2.38 2.40 13.23
N LYS A 54 -3.16 2.04 14.25
CA LYS A 54 -2.72 1.96 15.66
C LYS A 54 -2.32 0.55 16.11
N SER A 55 -2.42 -0.46 15.25
CA SER A 55 -1.89 -1.80 15.51
C SER A 55 -0.35 -1.78 15.42
N ASP A 56 0.31 -2.85 15.85
CA ASP A 56 1.77 -2.95 15.77
C ASP A 56 2.26 -2.83 14.31
N VAL A 57 1.62 -3.55 13.38
CA VAL A 57 1.92 -3.42 11.94
C VAL A 57 1.56 -2.03 11.40
N GLY A 58 0.48 -1.41 11.87
CA GLY A 58 0.07 -0.07 11.46
C GLY A 58 1.08 1.01 11.86
N VAL A 59 1.58 0.94 13.10
CA VAL A 59 2.62 1.85 13.62
C VAL A 59 3.94 1.61 12.88
N TRP A 60 4.34 0.35 12.72
CA TRP A 60 5.54 0.00 11.95
C TRP A 60 5.48 0.53 10.50
N LEU A 61 4.33 0.45 9.83
CA LEU A 61 4.13 0.99 8.49
C LEU A 61 4.26 2.52 8.46
N LEU A 62 3.66 3.22 9.43
CA LEU A 62 3.76 4.68 9.53
C LEU A 62 5.22 5.11 9.65
N ASP A 63 5.91 4.59 10.66
CA ASP A 63 7.27 4.98 10.96
C ASP A 63 8.22 4.62 9.81
N SER A 64 8.03 3.44 9.20
CA SER A 64 8.86 2.99 8.08
C SER A 64 8.66 3.80 6.81
N TYR A 65 7.42 4.21 6.49
CA TYR A 65 7.16 5.05 5.32
C TYR A 65 7.61 6.49 5.53
N ASP A 66 7.38 7.06 6.72
CA ASP A 66 7.86 8.42 7.05
C ASP A 66 9.39 8.49 6.92
N GLU A 67 10.11 7.52 7.48
CA GLU A 67 11.56 7.49 7.37
C GLU A 67 12.04 7.16 5.93
N ALA A 68 11.31 6.31 5.19
CA ALA A 68 11.62 6.05 3.79
C ALA A 68 11.46 7.31 2.92
N ALA A 69 10.47 8.17 3.22
CA ALA A 69 10.27 9.44 2.51
C ALA A 69 11.48 10.36 2.70
N ASP A 70 12.01 10.45 3.93
CA ASP A 70 13.21 11.24 4.22
C ASP A 70 14.44 10.72 3.49
N LYS A 71 14.65 9.39 3.47
CA LYS A 71 15.79 8.77 2.76
C LYS A 71 15.67 9.00 1.25
N LEU A 72 14.50 8.73 0.69
CA LEU A 72 14.25 8.87 -0.75
C LEU A 72 14.33 10.33 -1.20
N SER A 73 13.83 11.26 -0.38
CA SER A 73 13.90 12.70 -0.68
C SER A 73 15.34 13.18 -0.83
N LYS A 74 16.23 12.71 0.05
CA LYS A 74 17.67 13.03 0.00
C LYS A 74 18.34 12.45 -1.24
N GLU A 75 18.05 11.19 -1.56
CA GLU A 75 18.63 10.50 -2.72
C GLU A 75 18.21 11.17 -4.04
N LEU A 76 16.92 11.44 -4.19
CA LEU A 76 16.36 12.01 -5.41
C LEU A 76 16.55 13.53 -5.51
N GLN A 77 16.86 14.19 -4.39
CA GLN A 77 16.90 15.65 -4.26
C GLN A 77 15.55 16.30 -4.59
N VAL A 78 14.47 15.66 -4.15
CA VAL A 78 13.08 16.11 -4.29
C VAL A 78 12.42 15.96 -2.93
N GLN A 79 11.69 16.96 -2.44
CA GLN A 79 10.96 16.81 -1.19
C GLN A 79 9.74 15.91 -1.43
N LEU A 80 9.76 14.70 -0.87
CA LEU A 80 8.70 13.72 -0.98
C LEU A 80 7.98 13.54 0.35
N LYS A 81 6.70 13.20 0.28
CA LYS A 81 5.93 12.75 1.42
C LYS A 81 4.96 11.66 0.98
N PHE A 82 4.83 10.61 1.79
CA PHE A 82 3.83 9.59 1.56
C PHE A 82 2.52 9.97 2.25
N GLU A 83 1.42 9.89 1.51
CA GLU A 83 0.07 10.05 2.04
C GLU A 83 -0.59 8.68 2.13
N ILE A 84 -0.83 8.23 3.36
CA ILE A 84 -1.49 6.94 3.60
C ILE A 84 -2.98 7.15 3.43
N THR A 85 -3.53 6.45 2.44
CA THR A 85 -4.90 6.61 1.98
C THR A 85 -5.85 5.59 2.60
N ASP A 86 -5.34 4.37 2.83
CA ASP A 86 -6.15 3.28 3.34
C ASP A 86 -5.27 2.19 3.98
N ILE A 87 -5.88 1.43 4.90
CA ILE A 87 -5.38 0.16 5.40
C ILE A 87 -6.55 -0.82 5.41
N GLN A 88 -6.45 -1.89 4.63
CA GLN A 88 -7.52 -2.86 4.47
C GLN A 88 -7.01 -4.30 4.43
N HIS A 89 -7.94 -5.25 4.56
CA HIS A 89 -7.64 -6.65 4.31
C HIS A 89 -7.43 -6.91 2.81
N ALA A 90 -6.56 -7.87 2.51
CA ALA A 90 -6.55 -8.48 1.19
C ALA A 90 -7.92 -9.12 0.90
N PRO A 91 -8.53 -8.85 -0.28
CA PRO A 91 -9.78 -9.47 -0.64
C PRO A 91 -9.61 -11.00 -0.71
N PRO A 92 -10.70 -11.78 -0.52
CA PRO A 92 -10.60 -13.24 -0.44
C PRO A 92 -9.82 -13.87 -1.61
N ALA A 93 -10.06 -13.42 -2.84
CA ALA A 93 -9.36 -13.93 -4.03
C ALA A 93 -7.84 -13.72 -3.97
N LEU A 94 -7.37 -12.55 -3.50
CA LEU A 94 -5.94 -12.29 -3.36
C LEU A 94 -5.34 -13.08 -2.19
N THR A 95 -6.08 -13.20 -1.08
CA THR A 95 -5.69 -14.03 0.06
C THR A 95 -5.52 -15.49 -0.34
N GLU A 96 -6.45 -16.04 -1.11
CA GLU A 96 -6.40 -17.41 -1.62
C GLU A 96 -5.23 -17.61 -2.58
N GLU A 97 -4.98 -16.67 -3.49
CA GLU A 97 -3.83 -16.73 -4.41
C GLU A 97 -2.50 -16.70 -3.64
N ILE A 98 -2.36 -15.80 -2.66
CA ILE A 98 -1.17 -15.73 -1.79
C ILE A 98 -0.98 -17.05 -1.04
N ALA A 99 -2.04 -17.57 -0.41
CA ALA A 99 -1.97 -18.82 0.33
C ALA A 99 -1.60 -20.02 -0.57
N TYR A 100 -2.20 -20.11 -1.76
CA TYR A 100 -1.91 -21.18 -2.73
C TYR A 100 -0.45 -21.15 -3.23
N ARG A 101 0.11 -19.94 -3.39
CA ARG A 101 1.48 -19.72 -3.88
C ARG A 101 2.54 -19.80 -2.78
N THR A 102 2.13 -19.82 -1.52
CA THR A 102 3.05 -19.85 -0.38
C THR A 102 3.47 -21.29 -0.10
N VAL A 103 4.77 -21.56 -0.27
CA VAL A 103 5.36 -22.87 -0.01
C VAL A 103 6.60 -22.68 0.86
N GLY A 104 6.63 -23.33 2.02
CA GLY A 104 7.76 -23.25 2.94
C GLY A 104 8.00 -21.85 3.51
N GLY A 105 6.94 -21.07 3.71
CA GLY A 105 7.01 -19.69 4.21
C GLY A 105 7.53 -18.67 3.21
N GLN A 106 7.50 -19.01 1.91
CA GLN A 106 7.92 -18.12 0.84
C GLN A 106 6.96 -18.14 -0.35
N MET A 107 6.89 -17.03 -1.07
CA MET A 107 6.08 -16.89 -2.29
C MET A 107 6.87 -16.25 -3.44
N HIS A 108 6.54 -16.61 -4.68
CA HIS A 108 7.19 -16.04 -5.86
C HIS A 108 6.75 -14.58 -6.05
N GLY A 109 7.64 -13.64 -5.72
CA GLY A 109 7.38 -12.21 -5.71
C GLY A 109 6.76 -11.67 -7.01
N PRO A 110 7.33 -11.96 -8.20
CA PRO A 110 6.77 -11.51 -9.47
C PRO A 110 5.32 -11.95 -9.68
N THR A 111 4.99 -13.20 -9.34
CA THR A 111 3.62 -13.72 -9.51
C THR A 111 2.63 -13.02 -8.59
N ILE A 112 3.02 -12.72 -7.35
CA ILE A 112 2.16 -12.02 -6.41
C ILE A 112 1.98 -10.56 -6.84
N LEU A 113 3.02 -9.89 -7.30
CA LEU A 113 2.91 -8.54 -7.86
C LEU A 113 1.87 -8.47 -9.00
N ASP A 114 1.90 -9.43 -9.94
CA ASP A 114 0.92 -9.51 -11.02
C ASP A 114 -0.51 -9.77 -10.50
N ALA A 115 -0.66 -10.63 -9.49
CA ALA A 115 -1.95 -10.90 -8.86
C ALA A 115 -2.53 -9.66 -8.18
N VAL A 116 -1.71 -8.89 -7.46
CA VAL A 116 -2.11 -7.62 -6.83
C VAL A 116 -2.54 -6.62 -7.90
N LYS A 117 -1.74 -6.45 -8.95
CA LYS A 117 -2.05 -5.51 -10.04
C LYS A 117 -3.38 -5.85 -10.72
N ASN A 118 -3.62 -7.13 -11.01
CA ASN A 118 -4.88 -7.60 -11.60
C ASN A 118 -6.07 -7.41 -10.66
N THR A 119 -5.88 -7.64 -9.36
CA THR A 119 -6.93 -7.47 -8.34
C THR A 119 -7.37 -6.02 -8.23
N TYR A 120 -6.43 -5.07 -8.23
CA TYR A 120 -6.74 -3.67 -7.92
C TYR A 120 -6.85 -2.73 -9.13
N LYS A 121 -6.59 -3.20 -10.35
CA LYS A 121 -6.65 -2.42 -11.60
C LYS A 121 -7.90 -1.54 -11.77
N LYS A 122 -9.01 -1.87 -11.11
CA LYS A 122 -10.30 -1.14 -11.20
C LYS A 122 -10.89 -0.74 -9.83
N HIS A 123 -10.14 -0.92 -8.73
CA HIS A 123 -10.67 -0.90 -7.35
C HIS A 123 -9.93 0.03 -6.39
N LEU A 124 -8.64 0.25 -6.61
CA LEU A 124 -7.88 1.29 -5.90
C LEU A 124 -7.00 2.05 -6.90
N ASN A 125 -6.81 3.37 -6.70
CA ASN A 125 -5.92 4.19 -7.52
C ASN A 125 -4.93 5.05 -6.70
N PRO A 126 -4.25 4.50 -5.67
CA PRO A 126 -3.06 5.14 -5.13
C PRO A 126 -1.90 4.98 -6.11
N ASP A 127 -0.84 5.76 -5.92
CA ASP A 127 0.42 5.61 -6.64
C ASP A 127 1.08 4.27 -6.29
N ILE A 128 0.96 3.86 -5.02
CA ILE A 128 1.51 2.61 -4.49
C ILE A 128 0.44 1.80 -3.75
N ILE A 129 0.34 0.50 -4.04
CA ILE A 129 -0.33 -0.47 -3.16
C ILE A 129 0.75 -1.32 -2.51
N SER A 130 0.86 -1.25 -1.19
CA SER A 130 1.82 -2.05 -0.44
C SER A 130 1.11 -3.21 0.24
N VAL A 131 1.44 -4.43 -0.18
CA VAL A 131 0.86 -5.66 0.34
C VAL A 131 1.78 -6.23 1.40
N ILE A 132 1.23 -6.36 2.61
CA ILE A 132 1.94 -6.84 3.79
C ILE A 132 1.57 -8.29 4.03
N THR A 133 2.57 -9.15 4.17
CA THR A 133 2.42 -10.59 4.46
C THR A 133 3.33 -10.98 5.63
N LYS A 134 3.15 -12.17 6.20
CA LYS A 134 4.06 -12.72 7.23
C LYS A 134 5.22 -13.55 6.64
N ASP A 135 5.12 -13.87 5.36
CA ASP A 135 6.00 -14.77 4.63
C ASP A 135 7.00 -14.00 3.76
N LYS A 136 8.10 -14.65 3.39
CA LYS A 136 9.17 -14.05 2.58
C LYS A 136 8.90 -14.23 1.07
N PHE A 137 9.72 -13.58 0.26
CA PHE A 137 9.60 -13.60 -1.19
C PHE A 137 10.84 -14.22 -1.85
N TYR A 138 10.64 -14.80 -3.03
CA TYR A 138 11.73 -15.20 -3.91
C TYR A 138 11.46 -14.78 -5.36
N ASP A 139 12.53 -14.73 -6.15
CA ASP A 139 12.50 -14.63 -7.60
C ASP A 139 13.46 -15.66 -8.21
N ASP A 140 13.67 -15.61 -9.52
CA ASP A 140 14.57 -16.54 -10.23
C ASP A 140 16.04 -16.49 -9.75
N LYS A 141 16.44 -15.44 -9.03
CA LYS A 141 17.84 -15.17 -8.65
C LYS A 141 18.07 -15.25 -7.14
N PHE A 142 17.08 -14.95 -6.33
CA PHE A 142 17.23 -14.71 -4.90
C PHE A 142 16.04 -15.26 -4.12
N ASN A 143 16.33 -15.81 -2.93
CA ASN A 143 15.33 -16.32 -1.98
C ASN A 143 15.38 -15.52 -0.67
N ASN A 144 14.38 -15.73 0.20
CA ASN A 144 14.29 -15.15 1.54
C ASN A 144 14.30 -13.61 1.57
N LYS A 145 13.78 -12.96 0.52
CA LYS A 145 13.61 -11.50 0.51
C LYS A 145 12.46 -11.10 1.41
N ILE A 146 12.62 -10.01 2.15
CA ILE A 146 11.57 -9.43 3.01
C ILE A 146 10.80 -8.28 2.32
N GLY A 147 11.15 -7.97 1.08
CA GLY A 147 10.43 -7.02 0.26
C GLY A 147 10.69 -7.22 -1.22
N PHE A 148 9.74 -6.81 -2.04
CA PHE A 148 9.78 -7.04 -3.48
C PHE A 148 9.02 -5.96 -4.26
N SER A 149 9.62 -5.49 -5.35
CA SER A 149 9.02 -4.59 -6.34
C SER A 149 9.52 -5.01 -7.73
N GLY A 150 8.79 -4.63 -8.77
CA GLY A 150 9.14 -5.02 -10.14
C GLY A 150 8.54 -4.16 -11.25
N PHE A 151 7.60 -3.26 -10.93
CA PHE A 151 7.04 -2.32 -11.89
C PHE A 151 7.75 -0.98 -11.82
N THR A 152 8.05 -0.38 -12.97
CA THR A 152 8.77 0.90 -13.11
C THR A 152 7.86 2.04 -13.58
N THR A 153 6.63 2.10 -13.06
CA THR A 153 5.57 2.99 -13.56
C THR A 153 5.06 3.96 -12.50
N LEU A 154 5.85 4.24 -11.45
CA LEU A 154 5.42 5.15 -10.38
C LEU A 154 5.01 6.52 -10.96
N CYS A 155 3.90 7.07 -10.49
CA CYS A 155 3.23 8.29 -10.98
C CYS A 155 2.56 8.17 -12.37
N GLU A 156 2.58 7.00 -13.01
CA GLU A 156 1.86 6.73 -14.27
C GLU A 156 0.77 5.70 -14.13
N ASP A 157 1.05 4.67 -13.35
CA ASP A 157 0.17 3.56 -13.05
C ASP A 157 0.52 3.04 -11.66
N MET A 158 -0.48 2.47 -10.97
CA MET A 158 -0.31 1.94 -9.63
C MET A 158 0.82 0.90 -9.59
N VAL A 159 1.74 1.08 -8.65
CA VAL A 159 2.87 0.19 -8.39
C VAL A 159 2.58 -0.68 -7.17
N PRO A 160 2.47 -2.01 -7.33
CA PRO A 160 2.45 -2.91 -6.19
C PRO A 160 3.86 -3.07 -5.60
N ILE A 161 3.95 -3.01 -4.28
CA ILE A 161 5.13 -3.36 -3.48
C ILE A 161 4.73 -4.44 -2.49
N LEU A 162 5.57 -5.44 -2.29
CA LEU A 162 5.37 -6.49 -1.29
C LEU A 162 6.34 -6.27 -0.13
N LEU A 163 5.86 -6.47 1.08
CA LEU A 163 6.68 -6.43 2.30
C LEU A 163 6.30 -7.57 3.25
N THR A 164 7.30 -8.06 3.95
CA THR A 164 7.14 -9.01 5.05
C THR A 164 7.10 -8.25 6.36
N PHE A 165 6.12 -8.55 7.21
CA PHE A 165 6.08 -8.15 8.62
C PHE A 165 6.15 -9.40 9.49
N ASN A 166 7.28 -9.58 10.17
CA ASN A 166 7.55 -10.69 11.07
C ASN A 166 8.62 -10.29 12.09
N SER A 167 8.94 -11.21 13.01
CA SER A 167 9.92 -11.01 14.08
C SER A 167 11.33 -10.64 13.61
N ASP A 168 11.68 -10.84 12.34
CA ASP A 168 13.00 -10.47 11.81
C ASP A 168 13.11 -8.96 11.55
N ILE A 169 11.98 -8.26 11.38
CA ILE A 169 11.95 -6.88 10.86
C ILE A 169 10.96 -5.95 11.58
N GLU A 170 10.01 -6.48 12.35
CA GLU A 170 8.96 -5.69 13.02
C GLU A 170 9.51 -4.60 13.97
N ASP A 171 10.68 -4.84 14.57
CA ASP A 171 11.36 -3.89 15.47
C ASP A 171 12.44 -3.04 14.77
N ASP A 172 12.68 -3.21 13.47
CA ASP A 172 13.74 -2.51 12.72
C ASP A 172 13.17 -1.61 11.61
N VAL A 173 12.66 -0.46 12.06
CA VAL A 173 12.12 0.59 11.20
C VAL A 173 13.17 1.14 10.22
N ASP A 174 14.43 1.36 10.66
CA ASP A 174 15.48 1.92 9.79
C ASP A 174 15.84 0.96 8.63
N ALA A 175 15.95 -0.34 8.92
CA ALA A 175 16.18 -1.35 7.89
C ALA A 175 15.00 -1.44 6.92
N THR A 176 13.77 -1.42 7.45
CA THR A 176 12.54 -1.42 6.64
C THR A 176 12.48 -0.19 5.74
N ALA A 177 12.70 1.00 6.30
CA ALA A 177 12.69 2.27 5.60
C ALA A 177 13.75 2.33 4.49
N THR A 178 14.95 1.79 4.77
CA THR A 178 16.04 1.68 3.79
C THR A 178 15.72 0.71 2.66
N LEU A 179 15.02 -0.38 2.95
CA LEU A 179 14.52 -1.30 1.94
C LEU A 179 13.43 -0.65 1.10
N LEU A 180 12.42 -0.05 1.75
CA LEU A 180 11.31 0.63 1.11
C LEU A 180 11.77 1.73 0.17
N SER A 181 12.70 2.58 0.59
CA SER A 181 13.22 3.66 -0.26
C SER A 181 13.82 3.11 -1.56
N LYS A 182 14.59 2.01 -1.48
CA LYS A 182 15.17 1.34 -2.66
C LYS A 182 14.11 0.68 -3.54
N LEU A 183 13.10 0.04 -2.95
CA LEU A 183 12.00 -0.57 -3.69
C LEU A 183 11.19 0.48 -4.46
N ILE A 184 10.91 1.62 -3.83
CA ILE A 184 10.19 2.74 -4.45
C ILE A 184 11.05 3.44 -5.50
N GLU A 185 12.33 3.69 -5.22
CA GLU A 185 13.27 4.24 -6.20
C GLU A 185 13.35 3.35 -7.46
N SER A 186 13.43 2.03 -7.27
CA SER A 186 13.45 1.08 -8.39
C SER A 186 12.15 1.05 -9.20
N SER A 187 11.07 1.63 -8.68
CA SER A 187 9.79 1.74 -9.37
C SER A 187 9.62 2.99 -10.22
N LEU A 188 10.61 3.89 -10.21
CA LEU A 188 10.65 5.02 -11.12
C LEU A 188 10.88 4.54 -12.56
N ASP A 189 10.21 5.17 -13.53
CA ASP A 189 10.55 4.97 -14.95
C ASP A 189 11.93 5.60 -15.21
N PRO A 190 12.95 4.80 -15.57
CA PRO A 190 14.32 5.30 -15.69
C PRO A 190 14.54 6.19 -16.91
N VAL A 191 13.68 6.11 -17.92
CA VAL A 191 13.73 6.98 -19.11
C VAL A 191 13.13 8.32 -18.76
N LYS A 192 11.90 8.35 -18.24
CA LYS A 192 11.23 9.59 -17.86
C LYS A 192 11.92 10.31 -16.72
N TRP A 193 12.45 9.59 -15.74
CA TRP A 193 13.26 10.19 -14.68
C TRP A 193 14.45 10.97 -15.24
N LYS A 194 15.12 10.46 -16.27
CA LYS A 194 16.25 11.14 -16.93
C LYS A 194 15.82 12.31 -17.80
N GLU A 195 14.65 12.21 -18.42
CA GLU A 195 14.10 13.24 -19.32
C GLU A 195 13.41 14.38 -18.57
N SER A 196 13.04 14.16 -17.31
CA SER A 196 12.39 15.16 -16.45
C SER A 196 13.36 16.27 -16.07
N GLY A 197 13.01 17.51 -16.41
CA GLY A 197 13.80 18.69 -16.05
C GLY A 197 12.90 19.84 -15.61
N PRO A 198 12.96 20.28 -14.34
CA PRO A 198 13.67 19.73 -13.17
C PRO A 198 13.25 18.32 -12.70
N ARG A 199 14.05 17.67 -11.83
CA ARG A 199 13.76 16.32 -11.29
C ARG A 199 12.38 16.17 -10.66
N LYS A 200 11.90 17.24 -10.01
CA LYS A 200 10.58 17.25 -9.35
C LYS A 200 9.42 17.08 -10.33
N ASP A 201 9.63 17.39 -11.61
CA ASP A 201 8.63 17.34 -12.66
C ASP A 201 8.23 15.89 -13.01
N TYR A 202 9.06 14.91 -12.64
CA TYR A 202 8.71 13.49 -12.74
C TYR A 202 7.41 13.16 -11.99
N PHE A 203 7.19 13.83 -10.86
CA PHE A 203 6.10 13.52 -9.93
C PHE A 203 4.82 14.31 -10.22
N GLU A 204 4.72 15.07 -11.32
CA GLU A 204 3.60 15.97 -11.64
C GLU A 204 2.37 15.35 -12.32
#